data_AF-A0A419HR49-F1
#
_entry.id   AF-A0A419HR49-F1
#
_cell.length_a   1.000
_cell.length_b   1.000
_cell.length_c   1.000
_cell.angle_alpha   90.00
_cell.angle_beta   90.00
_cell.angle_gamma   90.00
#
_symmetry.space_group_name_H-M   'P 1'
#
loop_
_entity.id
_entity.type
_entity.pdbx_description
1 polymer ?
#
loop_
_entity_poly.entity_id
_entity_poly.type
_entity_poly.pdbx_seq_one_letter_code
_entity_poly.pdbx_strand_id
1 'polypeptide(L)'
;MRTRIDLDGRIVRLSNQDKELYPGFTKGQVVDYYVELAPVLLPHLANRPVTLRRWPDGVSGPSFFEKNLSRSAPDWVESVRIATPGSTKDREYADFLLISDAATLAWAANLAALELHIPQWTVGARGARKLPDLLVFDLDPGPGTSIVECCRVAELIGEHLGEHGLTGYPKTSGSKGMQLYVPIRVSTWERPADYAKRLAERLTAEHPRSITATMSRSARDGKVFIDWSQNNGKKTTIAPYSLRGREQPSASTPITWDEVRACAAPEDLVFGPEDVLKRVSADGDLLADLHDHPETLPRSA
;
A
#
# COMPACT_ATOMS: atom_id res chain seq x y z
N MET A 1 17.37 24.61 6.17
CA MET A 1 18.51 24.22 7.04
C MET A 1 18.90 22.75 6.81
N ARG A 2 20.15 22.34 7.10
CA ARG A 2 20.54 20.91 7.18
C ARG A 2 20.60 20.52 8.64
N THR A 3 19.92 19.44 9.01
CA THR A 3 19.85 18.92 10.38
C THR A 3 20.33 17.48 10.39
N ARG A 4 20.88 17.02 11.51
CA ARG A 4 21.22 15.62 11.72
C ARG A 4 20.40 15.10 12.88
N ILE A 5 19.75 13.96 12.69
CA ILE A 5 19.05 13.23 13.76
C ILE A 5 19.69 11.87 13.93
N ASP A 6 19.67 11.36 15.15
CA ASP A 6 20.08 10.00 15.49
C ASP A 6 18.83 9.15 15.70
N LEU A 7 18.70 8.08 14.92
CA LEU A 7 17.62 7.11 15.03
C LEU A 7 18.28 5.74 15.23
N ASP A 8 18.25 5.24 16.46
CA ASP A 8 18.84 3.96 16.87
C ASP A 8 20.32 3.79 16.46
N GLY A 9 21.13 4.84 16.60
CA GLY A 9 22.55 4.84 16.27
C GLY A 9 22.85 5.15 14.80
N ARG A 10 21.82 5.40 13.97
CA ARG A 10 21.97 5.81 12.57
C ARG A 10 21.79 7.32 12.44
N ILE A 11 22.85 8.00 11.99
CA ILE A 11 22.80 9.44 11.74
C ILE A 11 22.16 9.73 10.38
N VAL A 12 20.95 10.28 10.40
CA VAL A 12 20.22 10.71 9.20
C VAL A 12 20.45 12.19 8.93
N ARG A 13 20.89 12.52 7.71
CA ARG A 13 21.09 13.91 7.26
C ARG A 13 19.82 14.44 6.59
N LEU A 14 19.11 15.29 7.31
CA LEU A 14 17.90 15.96 6.86
C LEU A 14 18.25 17.30 6.20
N SER A 15 17.49 17.68 5.18
CA SER A 15 17.70 18.93 4.43
C SER A 15 16.36 19.57 4.10
N ASN A 16 16.31 20.90 3.93
CA ASN A 16 15.11 21.62 3.44
C ASN A 16 13.81 21.20 4.17
N GLN A 17 13.86 21.10 5.50
CA GLN A 17 12.72 20.59 6.28
C GLN A 17 11.51 21.52 6.21
N ASP A 18 11.73 22.82 6.12
CA ASP A 18 10.68 23.84 5.97
C ASP A 18 10.04 23.87 4.57
N LYS A 19 10.53 23.04 3.62
CA LYS A 19 9.95 22.98 2.28
C LYS A 19 8.56 22.36 2.36
N GLU A 20 7.55 23.09 1.90
CA GLU A 20 6.21 22.54 1.72
C GLU A 20 6.21 21.44 0.66
N LEU A 21 5.74 20.25 1.04
CA LEU A 21 5.46 19.16 0.10
C LEU A 21 3.97 19.06 -0.20
N TYR A 22 3.12 19.53 0.71
CA TYR A 22 1.71 19.83 0.49
C TYR A 22 1.45 21.28 0.95
N PRO A 23 0.37 21.92 0.50
CA PRO A 23 -0.05 23.21 1.04
C PRO A 23 -0.17 23.14 2.57
N GLY A 24 0.66 23.88 3.31
CA GLY A 24 0.66 23.88 4.77
C GLY A 24 1.23 22.62 5.45
N PHE A 25 1.81 21.67 4.71
CA PHE A 25 2.48 20.48 5.28
C PHE A 25 3.90 20.31 4.73
N THR A 26 4.88 20.48 5.62
CA THR A 26 6.29 20.57 5.30
C THR A 26 6.95 19.19 5.19
N LYS A 27 8.14 19.16 4.59
CA LYS A 27 8.95 17.94 4.52
C LYS A 27 9.36 17.44 5.89
N GLY A 28 9.62 18.34 6.85
CA GLY A 28 9.87 17.98 8.25
C GLY A 28 8.69 17.18 8.82
N GLN A 29 7.48 17.68 8.66
CA GLN A 29 6.28 16.98 9.15
C GLN A 29 6.04 15.63 8.44
N VAL A 30 6.40 15.49 7.17
CA VAL A 30 6.40 14.18 6.48
C VAL A 30 7.42 13.22 7.10
N VAL A 31 8.61 13.71 7.44
CA VAL A 31 9.63 12.90 8.12
C VAL A 31 9.13 12.48 9.51
N ASP A 32 8.60 13.41 10.29
CA ASP A 32 8.08 13.16 11.64
C ASP A 32 6.94 12.12 11.61
N TYR A 33 5.97 12.28 10.70
CA TYR A 33 4.88 11.32 10.50
C TYR A 33 5.39 9.88 10.29
N TYR A 34 6.38 9.69 9.41
CA TYR A 34 6.90 8.36 9.13
C TYR A 34 7.78 7.80 10.26
N VAL A 35 8.50 8.66 10.99
CA VAL A 35 9.30 8.25 12.16
C VAL A 35 8.39 7.83 13.30
N GLU A 36 7.34 8.60 13.59
CA GLU A 36 6.37 8.29 14.65
C GLU A 36 5.59 7.00 14.35
N LEU A 37 5.26 6.74 13.08
CA LEU A 37 4.58 5.51 12.67
C LEU A 37 5.51 4.31 12.47
N ALA A 38 6.83 4.48 12.58
CA ALA A 38 7.77 3.39 12.34
C ALA A 38 7.43 2.09 13.11
N PRO A 39 7.02 2.11 14.40
CA PRO A 39 6.68 0.89 15.14
C PRO A 39 5.57 0.05 14.50
N VAL A 40 4.56 0.68 13.88
CA VAL A 40 3.41 -0.01 13.25
C VAL A 40 3.57 -0.17 11.73
N LEU A 41 4.31 0.72 11.07
CA LEU A 41 4.51 0.67 9.63
C LEU A 41 5.59 -0.36 9.23
N LEU A 42 6.69 -0.44 9.97
CA LEU A 42 7.82 -1.30 9.60
C LEU A 42 7.46 -2.79 9.45
N PRO A 43 6.61 -3.40 10.30
CA PRO A 43 6.16 -4.78 10.10
C PRO A 43 5.54 -5.04 8.72
N HIS A 44 4.84 -4.06 8.15
CA HIS A 44 4.22 -4.20 6.82
C HIS A 44 5.19 -3.97 5.65
N LEU A 45 6.31 -3.30 5.89
CA LEU A 45 7.39 -3.09 4.91
C LEU A 45 8.46 -4.18 4.97
N ALA A 46 8.50 -4.94 6.08
CA ALA A 46 9.56 -5.90 6.38
C ALA A 46 9.80 -6.87 5.23
N ASN A 47 11.05 -6.93 4.76
CA ASN A 47 11.50 -7.79 3.66
C ASN A 47 10.72 -7.62 2.35
N ARG A 48 10.06 -6.48 2.13
CA ARG A 48 9.40 -6.15 0.86
C ARG A 48 10.28 -5.18 0.06
N PRO A 49 10.59 -5.46 -1.22
CA PRO A 49 11.31 -4.50 -2.07
C PRO A 49 10.41 -3.31 -2.39
N VAL A 50 10.67 -2.18 -1.71
CA VAL A 50 9.84 -0.98 -1.78
C VAL A 50 10.14 -0.21 -3.06
N THR A 51 9.08 0.20 -3.75
CA THR A 51 9.14 1.24 -4.78
C THR A 51 8.72 2.57 -4.16
N LEU A 52 9.58 3.58 -4.25
CA LEU A 52 9.23 4.93 -3.80
C LEU A 52 8.53 5.67 -4.93
N ARG A 53 7.55 6.51 -4.60
CA ARG A 53 7.13 7.60 -5.49
C ARG A 53 7.42 8.93 -4.83
N ARG A 54 8.17 9.77 -5.56
CA ARG A 54 8.77 10.98 -5.03
C ARG A 54 8.18 12.22 -5.67
N TRP A 55 8.02 13.26 -4.84
CA TRP A 55 7.61 14.62 -5.23
C TRP A 55 8.64 15.61 -4.71
N PRO A 56 9.81 15.74 -5.38
CA PRO A 56 10.89 16.60 -4.90
C PRO A 56 10.45 18.04 -4.66
N ASP A 57 9.48 18.52 -5.44
CA ASP A 57 8.93 19.88 -5.43
C ASP A 57 7.49 19.96 -4.88
N GLY A 58 7.08 18.95 -4.11
CA GLY A 58 5.74 18.86 -3.55
C GLY A 58 4.70 18.40 -4.57
N VAL A 59 3.46 18.23 -4.11
CA VAL A 59 2.36 17.60 -4.85
C VAL A 59 1.85 18.41 -6.04
N SER A 60 2.16 19.70 -6.11
CA SER A 60 1.91 20.56 -7.27
C SER A 60 2.96 20.35 -8.39
N GLY A 61 4.12 19.79 -8.07
CA GLY A 61 5.20 19.48 -9.00
C GLY A 61 5.12 18.07 -9.59
N PRO A 62 6.04 17.74 -10.53
CA PRO A 62 6.09 16.41 -11.12
C PRO A 62 6.51 15.35 -10.11
N SER A 63 5.95 14.15 -10.27
CA SER A 63 6.29 12.96 -9.49
C SER A 63 7.03 11.93 -10.33
N PHE A 64 7.84 11.07 -9.71
CA PHE A 64 8.39 9.90 -10.38
C PHE A 64 8.49 8.69 -9.47
N PHE A 65 8.42 7.50 -10.07
CA PHE A 65 8.68 6.23 -9.40
C PHE A 65 10.18 5.92 -9.39
N GLU A 66 10.71 5.57 -8.23
CA GLU A 66 12.07 5.12 -8.03
C GLU A 66 12.06 3.67 -7.55
N LYS A 67 12.38 2.77 -8.49
CA LYS A 67 12.55 1.33 -8.23
C LYS A 67 14.00 0.95 -7.94
N ASN A 68 14.92 1.72 -8.50
CA ASN A 68 16.35 1.43 -8.44
C ASN A 68 17.03 2.44 -7.55
N LEU A 69 17.49 1.99 -6.38
CA LEU A 69 18.18 2.77 -5.38
C LEU A 69 19.35 3.54 -6.01
N SER A 70 19.48 4.81 -5.64
CA SER A 70 20.62 5.62 -6.06
C SER A 70 21.92 5.07 -5.48
N ARG A 71 23.01 5.13 -6.26
CA ARG A 71 24.38 4.85 -5.78
C ARG A 71 24.85 5.82 -4.70
N SER A 72 24.16 6.94 -4.52
CA SER A 72 24.42 7.93 -3.48
C SER A 72 23.68 7.64 -2.17
N ALA A 73 22.95 6.52 -2.07
CA ALA A 73 22.33 6.11 -0.82
C ALA A 73 23.40 5.89 0.27
N PRO A 74 23.10 6.22 1.54
CA PRO A 74 23.98 5.87 2.65
C PRO A 74 24.30 4.37 2.67
N ASP A 75 25.48 4.01 3.16
CA ASP A 75 25.98 2.63 3.24
C ASP A 75 25.12 1.71 4.10
N TRP A 76 24.46 2.26 5.12
CA TRP A 76 23.52 1.55 5.98
C TRP A 76 22.13 1.34 5.38
N VAL A 77 21.82 1.96 4.24
CA VAL A 77 20.55 1.74 3.54
C VAL A 77 20.63 0.43 2.77
N GLU A 78 19.81 -0.53 3.19
CA GLU A 78 19.79 -1.86 2.59
C GLU A 78 19.01 -1.89 1.27
N SER A 79 19.45 -2.76 0.37
CA SER A 79 18.75 -3.02 -0.88
C SER A 79 18.83 -4.48 -1.27
N VAL A 80 17.91 -4.88 -2.15
CA VAL A 80 17.88 -6.22 -2.74
C VAL A 80 17.83 -6.11 -4.26
N ARG A 81 18.72 -6.83 -4.92
CA ARG A 81 18.79 -6.89 -6.38
C ARG A 81 17.73 -7.86 -6.92
N ILE A 82 16.78 -7.33 -7.69
CA ILE A 82 15.67 -8.10 -8.27
C ILE A 82 15.73 -8.03 -9.78
N ALA A 83 15.48 -9.16 -10.45
CA ALA A 83 15.35 -9.21 -11.90
C ALA A 83 14.09 -8.44 -12.36
N THR A 84 14.26 -7.55 -13.34
CA THR A 84 13.20 -6.72 -13.92
C THR A 84 13.08 -6.91 -15.44
N PRO A 85 12.91 -8.14 -15.95
CA PRO A 85 12.83 -8.38 -17.39
C PRO A 85 11.66 -7.63 -18.02
N GLY A 86 11.92 -6.95 -19.14
CA GLY A 86 10.93 -6.11 -19.84
C GLY A 86 10.70 -4.73 -19.21
N SER A 87 11.63 -4.25 -18.37
CA SER A 87 11.64 -2.86 -17.91
C SER A 87 11.80 -1.91 -19.09
N THR A 88 11.05 -0.80 -19.11
CA THR A 88 11.10 0.24 -20.15
C THR A 88 12.47 0.93 -20.30
N LYS A 89 13.40 0.63 -19.40
CA LYS A 89 14.78 1.13 -19.41
C LYS A 89 15.81 0.07 -19.82
N ASP A 90 15.38 -1.07 -20.39
CA ASP A 90 16.22 -2.22 -20.80
C ASP A 90 17.15 -2.74 -19.69
N ARG A 91 16.74 -2.58 -18.43
CA ARG A 91 17.50 -3.07 -17.28
C ARG A 91 17.03 -4.47 -16.91
N GLU A 92 17.95 -5.42 -16.96
CA GLU A 92 17.71 -6.80 -16.52
C GLU A 92 17.51 -6.90 -15.00
N TYR A 93 18.11 -5.99 -14.23
CA TYR A 93 18.01 -5.93 -12.76
C TYR A 93 17.82 -4.50 -12.25
N ALA A 94 17.22 -4.38 -11.07
CA ALA A 94 17.21 -3.16 -10.28
C ALA A 94 17.46 -3.49 -8.79
N ASP A 95 18.13 -2.56 -8.10
CA ASP A 95 18.35 -2.64 -6.65
C ASP A 95 17.18 -1.94 -5.95
N PHE A 96 16.27 -2.70 -5.35
CA PHE A 96 15.11 -2.17 -4.65
C PHE A 96 15.45 -1.88 -3.19
N LEU A 97 14.90 -0.79 -2.66
CA LEU A 97 15.07 -0.40 -1.27
C LEU A 97 14.40 -1.43 -0.34
N LEU A 98 15.10 -1.81 0.74
CA LEU A 98 14.50 -2.47 1.89
C LEU A 98 14.40 -1.45 3.03
N ILE A 99 13.20 -1.27 3.56
CA ILE A 99 12.95 -0.36 4.68
C ILE A 99 12.76 -1.20 5.94
N SER A 100 13.80 -1.29 6.75
CA SER A 100 13.85 -2.17 7.92
C SER A 100 13.89 -1.42 9.25
N ASP A 101 14.00 -0.10 9.24
CA ASP A 101 14.12 0.74 10.44
C ASP A 101 13.62 2.17 10.22
N ALA A 102 13.44 2.89 11.33
CA ALA A 102 12.99 4.29 11.35
C ALA A 102 13.96 5.23 10.63
N ALA A 103 15.27 4.96 10.69
CA ALA A 103 16.28 5.77 10.01
C ALA A 103 16.11 5.74 8.48
N THR A 104 15.82 4.56 7.93
CA THR A 104 15.58 4.35 6.50
C THR A 104 14.26 4.99 6.07
N LEU A 105 13.21 4.92 6.91
CA LEU A 105 11.97 5.66 6.70
C LEU A 105 12.21 7.18 6.66
N ALA A 106 12.88 7.73 7.66
CA ALA A 106 13.22 9.16 7.72
C ALA A 106 14.04 9.61 6.51
N TRP A 107 14.99 8.78 6.08
CA TRP A 107 15.80 9.03 4.90
C TRP A 107 14.94 9.05 3.62
N ALA A 108 14.07 8.06 3.42
CA ALA A 108 13.16 8.00 2.26
C ALA A 108 12.21 9.21 2.25
N ALA A 109 11.61 9.56 3.39
CA ALA A 109 10.77 10.75 3.55
C ALA A 109 11.53 12.05 3.23
N ASN A 110 12.78 12.18 3.66
CA ASN A 110 13.64 13.34 3.36
C ASN A 110 14.00 13.47 1.87
N LEU A 111 13.92 12.38 1.10
CA LEU A 111 14.00 12.38 -0.37
C LEU A 111 12.69 12.81 -1.05
N ALA A 112 11.70 13.23 -0.26
CA ALA A 112 10.33 13.53 -0.65
C ALA A 112 9.59 12.31 -1.23
N ALA A 113 9.90 11.10 -0.73
CA ALA A 113 9.10 9.92 -1.02
C ALA A 113 7.79 10.00 -0.22
N LEU A 114 6.73 10.43 -0.88
CA LEU A 114 5.41 10.55 -0.25
C LEU A 114 4.69 9.20 -0.25
N GLU A 115 4.84 8.40 -1.31
CA GLU A 115 4.21 7.09 -1.40
C GLU A 115 5.23 5.95 -1.32
N LEU A 116 4.94 4.98 -0.48
CA LEU A 116 5.64 3.71 -0.34
C LEU A 116 4.79 2.62 -0.98
N HIS A 117 5.31 1.98 -2.02
CA HIS A 117 4.61 0.91 -2.73
C HIS A 117 5.30 -0.43 -2.49
N ILE A 118 4.52 -1.43 -2.06
CA ILE A 118 5.00 -2.76 -1.74
C ILE A 118 4.37 -3.84 -2.64
N PRO A 119 5.11 -4.89 -3.00
CA PRO A 119 4.53 -6.06 -3.62
C PRO A 119 3.88 -7.00 -2.59
N GLN A 120 3.02 -7.89 -3.08
CA GLN A 120 2.32 -8.94 -2.33
C GLN A 120 3.21 -10.17 -2.02
N TRP A 121 4.53 -9.98 -1.98
CA TRP A 121 5.53 -11.01 -1.69
C TRP A 121 6.73 -10.41 -0.98
N THR A 122 7.52 -11.26 -0.31
CA THR A 122 8.72 -10.87 0.43
C THR A 122 9.99 -11.51 -0.15
N VAL A 123 11.15 -10.98 0.21
CA VAL A 123 12.45 -11.61 -0.04
C VAL A 123 12.90 -12.43 1.16
N GLY A 124 13.62 -13.52 0.88
CA GLY A 124 14.35 -14.28 1.89
C GLY A 124 15.81 -13.85 2.00
N ALA A 125 16.55 -14.59 2.82
CA ALA A 125 18.00 -14.47 2.91
C ALA A 125 18.63 -14.54 1.51
N ARG A 126 19.62 -13.68 1.25
CA ARG A 126 20.32 -13.57 -0.04
C ARG A 126 19.43 -13.10 -1.21
N GLY A 127 18.25 -12.53 -0.95
CA GLY A 127 17.43 -11.86 -1.96
C GLY A 127 16.54 -12.77 -2.82
N ALA A 128 16.38 -14.04 -2.45
CA ALA A 128 15.47 -14.93 -3.15
C ALA A 128 14.01 -14.48 -2.95
N ARG A 129 13.25 -14.37 -4.05
CA ARG A 129 11.82 -14.03 -3.99
C ARG A 129 11.04 -15.21 -3.39
N LYS A 130 10.27 -14.96 -2.33
CA LYS A 130 9.31 -15.92 -1.78
C LYS A 130 8.00 -15.85 -2.56
N LEU A 131 7.20 -16.91 -2.49
CA LEU A 131 5.84 -16.89 -3.03
C LEU A 131 5.01 -15.79 -2.37
N PRO A 132 3.94 -15.32 -3.05
CA PRO A 132 3.06 -14.31 -2.49
C PRO A 132 2.51 -14.70 -1.12
N ASP A 133 2.58 -13.77 -0.19
CA ASP A 133 2.11 -13.89 1.19
C ASP A 133 0.85 -13.06 1.46
N LEU A 134 0.46 -12.22 0.50
CA LEU A 134 -0.76 -11.43 0.53
C LEU A 134 -1.58 -11.65 -0.73
N LEU A 135 -2.89 -11.78 -0.54
CA LEU A 135 -3.92 -11.61 -1.56
C LEU A 135 -4.56 -10.24 -1.32
N VAL A 136 -4.75 -9.47 -2.40
CA VAL A 136 -5.32 -8.13 -2.33
C VAL A 136 -6.51 -8.00 -3.26
N PHE A 137 -7.61 -7.46 -2.74
CA PHE A 137 -8.70 -6.92 -3.54
C PHE A 137 -8.62 -5.40 -3.51
N ASP A 138 -8.30 -4.79 -4.65
CA ASP A 138 -8.23 -3.33 -4.79
C ASP A 138 -9.53 -2.85 -5.43
N LEU A 139 -10.30 -2.10 -4.65
CA LEU A 139 -11.66 -1.68 -4.97
C LEU A 139 -11.62 -0.23 -5.41
N ASP A 140 -11.76 -0.03 -6.72
CA ASP A 140 -11.72 1.27 -7.38
C ASP A 140 -13.15 1.74 -7.71
N PRO A 141 -13.63 2.87 -7.16
CA PRO A 141 -14.91 3.41 -7.57
C PRO A 141 -14.81 3.99 -8.99
N GLY A 142 -15.71 3.54 -9.87
CA GLY A 142 -15.93 4.15 -11.17
C GLY A 142 -16.73 5.45 -11.07
N PRO A 143 -16.92 6.15 -12.21
CA PRO A 143 -17.75 7.35 -12.25
C PRO A 143 -19.14 7.09 -11.65
N GLY A 144 -19.65 8.02 -10.85
CA GLY A 144 -20.94 7.88 -10.17
C GLY A 144 -20.94 6.96 -8.94
N THR A 145 -19.77 6.47 -8.51
CA THR A 145 -19.59 5.71 -7.27
C THR A 145 -18.47 6.31 -6.43
N SER A 146 -18.32 5.81 -5.21
CA SER A 146 -17.39 6.28 -4.19
C SER A 146 -16.88 5.12 -3.32
N ILE A 147 -16.09 5.44 -2.30
CA ILE A 147 -15.67 4.46 -1.29
C ILE A 147 -16.86 3.83 -0.55
N VAL A 148 -18.02 4.48 -0.50
CA VAL A 148 -19.25 3.93 0.10
C VAL A 148 -19.66 2.65 -0.64
N GLU A 149 -19.74 2.70 -1.98
CA GLU A 149 -20.01 1.51 -2.79
C GLU A 149 -18.87 0.49 -2.68
N CYS A 150 -17.62 0.93 -2.56
CA CYS A 150 -16.50 0.02 -2.31
C CYS A 150 -16.66 -0.73 -0.99
N CYS A 151 -17.18 -0.10 0.07
CA CYS A 151 -17.44 -0.76 1.35
C CYS A 151 -18.47 -1.87 1.20
N ARG A 152 -19.56 -1.64 0.46
CA ARG A 152 -20.58 -2.67 0.17
C ARG A 152 -20.01 -3.85 -0.61
N VAL A 153 -19.10 -3.58 -1.55
CA VAL A 153 -18.38 -4.65 -2.27
C VAL A 153 -17.38 -5.36 -1.37
N ALA A 154 -16.71 -4.65 -0.47
CA ALA A 154 -15.80 -5.24 0.51
C ALA A 154 -16.54 -6.20 1.46
N GLU A 155 -17.75 -5.86 1.90
CA GLU A 155 -18.60 -6.74 2.71
C GLU A 155 -18.89 -8.07 1.99
N LEU A 156 -19.30 -8.04 0.72
CA LEU A 156 -19.53 -9.25 -0.08
C LEU A 156 -18.27 -10.11 -0.22
N ILE A 157 -17.12 -9.46 -0.42
CA ILE A 157 -15.82 -10.17 -0.48
C ILE A 157 -15.49 -10.76 0.90
N GLY A 158 -15.70 -10.01 1.98
CA GLY A 158 -15.44 -10.43 3.35
C GLY A 158 -16.28 -11.64 3.78
N GLU A 159 -17.57 -11.63 3.46
CA GLU A 159 -18.47 -12.76 3.68
C GLU A 159 -17.95 -14.02 2.98
N HIS A 160 -17.60 -13.88 1.70
CA HIS A 160 -17.08 -14.99 0.92
C HIS A 160 -15.71 -15.51 1.44
N LEU A 161 -14.82 -14.61 1.85
CA LEU A 161 -13.56 -15.00 2.49
C LEU A 161 -13.83 -15.79 3.77
N GLY A 162 -14.77 -15.34 4.60
CA GLY A 162 -15.16 -16.03 5.83
C GLY A 162 -15.68 -17.46 5.59
N GLU A 163 -16.47 -17.69 4.54
CA GLU A 163 -16.92 -19.04 4.14
C GLU A 163 -15.76 -19.99 3.81
N HIS A 164 -14.63 -19.42 3.38
CA HIS A 164 -13.41 -20.14 3.01
C HIS A 164 -12.38 -20.20 4.16
N GLY A 165 -12.75 -19.74 5.36
CA GLY A 165 -11.84 -19.65 6.49
C GLY A 165 -10.69 -18.68 6.24
N LEU A 166 -10.96 -17.62 5.46
CA LEU A 166 -10.02 -16.55 5.17
C LEU A 166 -10.41 -15.26 5.89
N THR A 167 -9.42 -14.54 6.40
CA THR A 167 -9.62 -13.27 7.11
C THR A 167 -9.21 -12.09 6.25
N GLY A 168 -10.16 -11.21 5.95
CA GLY A 168 -9.94 -9.96 5.23
C GLY A 168 -9.69 -8.78 6.16
N TYR A 169 -8.65 -7.99 5.87
CA TYR A 169 -8.26 -6.80 6.61
C TYR A 169 -8.43 -5.54 5.75
N PRO A 170 -9.44 -4.69 6.03
CA PRO A 170 -9.73 -3.55 5.19
C PRO A 170 -8.82 -2.37 5.50
N LYS A 171 -8.49 -1.61 4.46
CA LYS A 171 -7.82 -0.31 4.59
C LYS A 171 -8.26 0.64 3.49
N THR A 172 -8.32 1.92 3.78
CA THR A 172 -8.51 2.92 2.73
C THR A 172 -7.28 2.96 1.83
N SER A 173 -7.45 3.31 0.56
CA SER A 173 -6.30 3.56 -0.33
C SER A 173 -5.62 4.89 -0.01
N GLY A 174 -6.27 5.77 0.77
CA GLY A 174 -5.92 7.18 0.93
C GLY A 174 -6.24 8.03 -0.31
N SER A 175 -6.89 7.47 -1.33
CA SER A 175 -7.34 8.19 -2.52
C SER A 175 -8.86 8.11 -2.66
N LYS A 176 -9.40 7.36 -3.63
CA LYS A 176 -10.85 7.25 -3.85
C LYS A 176 -11.45 5.94 -3.38
N GLY A 177 -10.67 4.86 -3.39
CA GLY A 177 -11.12 3.50 -3.10
C GLY A 177 -10.51 2.92 -1.83
N MET A 178 -10.64 1.60 -1.69
CA MET A 178 -10.12 0.85 -0.56
C MET A 178 -9.49 -0.47 -1.01
N GLN A 179 -8.75 -1.10 -0.10
CA GLN A 179 -8.09 -2.38 -0.32
C GLN A 179 -8.47 -3.34 0.79
N LEU A 180 -8.64 -4.62 0.44
CA LEU A 180 -8.76 -5.71 1.39
C LEU A 180 -7.52 -6.59 1.27
N TYR A 181 -6.76 -6.70 2.36
CA TYR A 181 -5.61 -7.59 2.45
C TYR A 181 -6.03 -8.91 3.09
N VAL A 182 -5.52 -10.02 2.55
CA VAL A 182 -5.77 -11.37 3.06
C VAL A 182 -4.42 -12.07 3.17
N PRO A 183 -4.01 -12.53 4.35
CA PRO A 183 -2.73 -13.21 4.52
C PRO A 183 -2.84 -14.66 4.10
N ILE A 184 -1.97 -15.06 3.18
CA ILE A 184 -2.14 -16.32 2.46
C ILE A 184 -0.86 -17.15 2.39
N ARG A 185 -1.05 -18.47 2.30
CA ARG A 185 -0.07 -19.43 1.82
C ARG A 185 -0.53 -19.98 0.48
N VAL A 186 0.37 -19.97 -0.50
CA VAL A 186 0.11 -20.49 -1.84
C VAL A 186 1.21 -21.45 -2.29
N SER A 187 0.87 -22.29 -3.28
CA SER A 187 1.80 -23.22 -3.91
C SER A 187 2.45 -22.68 -5.18
N THR A 188 1.87 -21.65 -5.82
CA THR A 188 2.41 -21.01 -7.03
C THR A 188 2.15 -19.51 -7.02
N TRP A 189 2.86 -18.77 -7.89
CA TRP A 189 2.81 -17.32 -7.99
C TRP A 189 1.47 -16.77 -8.49
N GLU A 190 0.77 -17.53 -9.33
CA GLU A 190 -0.42 -17.12 -10.07
C GLU A 190 -1.69 -17.27 -9.22
N ARG A 191 -1.64 -18.13 -8.19
CA ARG A 191 -2.78 -18.51 -7.35
C ARG A 191 -3.56 -17.34 -6.77
N PRO A 192 -2.94 -16.27 -6.22
CA PRO A 192 -3.70 -15.15 -5.69
C PRO A 192 -4.47 -14.39 -6.78
N ALA A 193 -3.83 -14.15 -7.94
CA ALA A 193 -4.47 -13.45 -9.06
C ALA A 193 -5.63 -14.26 -9.65
N ASP A 194 -5.44 -15.57 -9.80
CA ASP A 194 -6.47 -16.49 -10.27
C ASP A 194 -7.68 -16.56 -9.33
N TYR A 195 -7.43 -16.60 -8.02
CA TYR A 195 -8.47 -16.59 -7.00
C TYR A 195 -9.24 -15.27 -7.02
N ALA A 196 -8.53 -14.14 -6.97
CA ALA A 196 -9.12 -12.82 -6.99
C ALA A 196 -9.98 -12.60 -8.24
N LYS A 197 -9.48 -13.04 -9.41
CA LYS A 197 -10.18 -12.91 -10.68
C LYS A 197 -11.49 -13.70 -10.69
N ARG A 198 -11.48 -14.97 -10.25
CA ARG A 198 -12.70 -15.80 -10.20
C ARG A 198 -13.75 -15.21 -9.27
N LEU A 199 -13.36 -14.75 -8.08
CA LEU A 199 -14.27 -14.08 -7.17
C LEU A 199 -14.84 -12.79 -7.80
N ALA A 200 -13.98 -11.97 -8.39
CA ALA A 200 -14.40 -10.73 -9.04
C ALA A 200 -15.39 -10.99 -10.20
N GLU A 201 -15.14 -12.01 -11.02
CA GLU A 201 -16.03 -12.41 -12.12
C GLU A 201 -17.37 -12.95 -11.61
N ARG A 202 -17.36 -13.76 -10.54
CA ARG A 202 -18.59 -14.24 -9.89
C ARG A 202 -19.42 -13.07 -9.34
N LEU A 203 -18.83 -12.20 -8.53
CA LEU A 203 -19.52 -11.03 -7.97
C LEU A 203 -20.00 -10.07 -9.07
N THR A 204 -19.28 -9.96 -10.18
CA THR A 204 -19.76 -9.22 -11.36
C THR A 204 -21.00 -9.85 -11.98
N ALA A 205 -21.09 -11.18 -12.03
CA ALA A 205 -22.25 -11.89 -12.56
C ALA A 205 -23.47 -11.80 -11.63
N GLU A 206 -23.25 -11.82 -10.32
CA GLU A 206 -24.28 -11.70 -9.28
C GLU A 206 -24.78 -10.26 -9.13
N HIS A 207 -23.89 -9.28 -9.25
CA HIS A 207 -24.17 -7.85 -9.08
C HIS A 207 -23.76 -7.00 -10.30
N PRO A 208 -24.27 -7.28 -11.52
CA PRO A 208 -23.77 -6.69 -12.76
C PRO A 208 -24.03 -5.19 -12.89
N ARG A 209 -24.91 -4.62 -12.05
CA ARG A 209 -25.21 -3.18 -12.02
C ARG A 209 -24.27 -2.37 -11.14
N SER A 210 -23.58 -3.00 -10.18
CA SER A 210 -22.74 -2.30 -9.20
C SER A 210 -21.28 -2.77 -9.20
N ILE A 211 -20.97 -3.92 -9.79
CA ILE A 211 -19.61 -4.50 -9.78
C ILE A 211 -19.12 -4.78 -11.20
N THR A 212 -17.83 -4.59 -11.43
CA THR A 212 -17.15 -5.02 -12.65
C THR A 212 -15.75 -5.57 -12.36
N ALA A 213 -15.38 -6.67 -13.03
CA ALA A 213 -14.02 -7.20 -13.09
C ALA A 213 -13.31 -6.83 -14.42
N THR A 214 -13.98 -6.05 -15.27
CA THR A 214 -13.47 -5.71 -16.61
C THR A 214 -12.45 -4.57 -16.52
N MET A 215 -11.25 -4.78 -17.08
CA MET A 215 -10.17 -3.79 -17.05
C MET A 215 -10.54 -2.47 -17.75
N SER A 216 -11.41 -2.51 -18.76
CA SER A 216 -11.83 -1.33 -19.52
C SER A 216 -12.45 -0.26 -18.62
N ARG A 217 -11.98 0.98 -18.72
CA ARG A 217 -12.55 2.12 -17.98
C ARG A 217 -14.01 2.39 -18.34
N SER A 218 -14.42 2.12 -19.58
CA SER A 218 -15.80 2.29 -20.03
C SER A 218 -16.79 1.36 -19.32
N ALA A 219 -16.31 0.26 -18.74
CA ALA A 219 -17.15 -0.70 -18.03
C ALA A 219 -17.44 -0.32 -16.57
N ARG A 220 -16.91 0.82 -16.09
CA ARG A 220 -16.93 1.23 -14.68
C ARG A 220 -18.01 2.26 -14.34
N ASP A 221 -18.74 2.78 -15.32
CA ASP A 221 -19.79 3.75 -15.06
C ASP A 221 -20.87 3.17 -14.12
N GLY A 222 -21.10 3.84 -12.99
CA GLY A 222 -22.00 3.40 -11.93
C GLY A 222 -21.54 2.15 -11.16
N LYS A 223 -20.28 1.72 -11.29
CA LYS A 223 -19.79 0.45 -10.73
C LYS A 223 -18.46 0.59 -10.00
N VAL A 224 -18.26 -0.28 -9.01
CA VAL A 224 -16.96 -0.55 -8.40
C VAL A 224 -16.21 -1.56 -9.25
N PHE A 225 -14.98 -1.22 -9.62
CA PHE A 225 -14.04 -2.11 -10.27
C PHE A 225 -13.24 -2.89 -9.22
N ILE A 226 -13.29 -4.22 -9.30
CA ILE A 226 -12.42 -5.10 -8.49
C ILE A 226 -11.15 -5.36 -9.30
N ASP A 227 -10.06 -4.66 -8.99
CA ASP A 227 -8.77 -4.84 -9.67
C ASP A 227 -8.04 -6.09 -9.14
N TRP A 228 -8.48 -7.25 -9.60
CA TRP A 228 -7.84 -8.54 -9.33
C TRP A 228 -6.38 -8.60 -9.81
N SER A 229 -6.00 -7.74 -10.77
CA SER A 229 -4.68 -7.79 -11.39
C SER A 229 -3.57 -7.25 -10.50
N GLN A 230 -3.89 -6.57 -9.39
CA GLN A 230 -2.92 -6.13 -8.38
C GLN A 230 -2.11 -7.28 -7.77
N ASN A 231 -2.67 -8.49 -7.80
CA ASN A 231 -2.01 -9.70 -7.33
C ASN A 231 -0.91 -10.24 -8.28
N ASN A 232 -0.68 -9.59 -9.44
CA ASN A 232 0.44 -9.95 -10.30
C ASN A 232 1.76 -9.62 -9.60
N GLY A 233 2.69 -10.57 -9.53
CA GLY A 233 3.97 -10.38 -8.84
C GLY A 233 4.89 -9.26 -9.36
N LYS A 234 4.55 -8.59 -10.48
CA LYS A 234 5.23 -7.39 -10.99
C LYS A 234 4.61 -6.08 -10.52
N LYS A 235 3.41 -6.11 -9.94
CA LYS A 235 2.69 -4.96 -9.41
C LYS A 235 3.01 -4.72 -7.94
N THR A 236 2.64 -3.53 -7.50
CA THR A 236 2.77 -3.08 -6.12
C THR A 236 1.52 -2.31 -5.76
N THR A 237 1.15 -2.36 -4.49
CA THR A 237 0.07 -1.55 -3.92
C THR A 237 0.64 -0.54 -2.94
N ILE A 238 -0.12 0.51 -2.67
CA ILE A 238 0.23 1.45 -1.60
C ILE A 238 0.31 0.70 -0.25
N ALA A 239 1.41 0.86 0.46
CA ALA A 239 1.60 0.26 1.78
C ALA A 239 0.60 0.85 2.79
N PRO A 240 0.19 0.08 3.82
CA PRO A 240 -0.50 0.64 4.98
C PRO A 240 0.28 1.84 5.54
N TYR A 241 -0.42 2.83 6.06
CA TYR A 241 0.09 4.09 6.61
C TYR A 241 0.88 5.00 5.66
N SER A 242 1.11 4.59 4.41
CA SER A 242 1.77 5.48 3.44
C SER A 242 0.88 6.68 3.11
N LEU A 243 1.48 7.87 3.11
CA LEU A 243 0.86 9.07 2.56
C LEU A 243 0.60 8.90 1.05
N ARG A 244 -0.29 9.73 0.52
CA ARG A 244 -0.62 9.83 -0.90
C ARG A 244 -0.16 11.16 -1.46
N GLY A 245 0.38 11.14 -2.67
CA GLY A 245 0.74 12.37 -3.38
C GLY A 245 -0.48 13.01 -4.04
N ARG A 246 -1.41 13.49 -3.20
CA ARG A 246 -2.65 14.19 -3.56
C ARG A 246 -2.54 15.64 -3.08
N GLU A 247 -3.55 16.46 -3.37
CA GLU A 247 -3.56 17.87 -2.96
C GLU A 247 -3.39 18.04 -1.45
N GLN A 248 -4.01 17.15 -0.67
CA GLN A 248 -3.87 17.07 0.78
C GLN A 248 -3.19 15.75 1.19
N PRO A 249 -2.48 15.71 2.34
CA PRO A 249 -1.69 14.56 2.78
C PRO A 249 -2.54 13.41 3.35
N SER A 250 -3.46 12.86 2.57
CA SER A 250 -4.22 11.68 2.98
C SER A 250 -3.35 10.41 3.03
N ALA A 251 -3.70 9.48 3.92
CA ALA A 251 -2.96 8.24 4.13
C ALA A 251 -3.77 6.98 3.79
N SER A 252 -3.08 5.92 3.34
CA SER A 252 -3.69 4.59 3.22
C SER A 252 -3.85 3.98 4.60
N THR A 253 -5.06 4.01 5.16
CA THR A 253 -5.25 3.82 6.60
C THR A 253 -6.01 2.54 6.88
N PRO A 254 -5.48 1.61 7.71
CA PRO A 254 -6.22 0.47 8.22
C PRO A 254 -7.53 0.85 8.90
N ILE A 255 -8.59 0.11 8.59
CA ILE A 255 -9.93 0.33 9.14
C ILE A 255 -10.55 -0.96 9.68
N THR A 256 -11.50 -0.78 10.59
CA THR A 256 -12.30 -1.88 11.15
C THR A 256 -13.44 -2.24 10.21
N TRP A 257 -13.97 -3.45 10.32
CA TRP A 257 -15.19 -3.85 9.62
C TRP A 257 -16.42 -3.04 10.07
N ASP A 258 -16.44 -2.52 11.29
CA ASP A 258 -17.53 -1.66 11.77
C ASP A 258 -17.52 -0.31 11.05
N GLU A 259 -16.34 0.30 10.84
CA GLU A 259 -16.20 1.51 10.01
C GLU A 259 -16.59 1.26 8.55
N VAL A 260 -16.22 0.10 7.99
CA VAL A 260 -16.67 -0.30 6.63
C VAL A 260 -18.20 -0.35 6.56
N ARG A 261 -18.84 -1.01 7.53
CA ARG A 261 -20.31 -1.14 7.57
C ARG A 261 -21.01 0.20 7.81
N ALA A 262 -20.43 1.06 8.65
CA ALA A 262 -20.98 2.35 9.02
C ALA A 262 -20.78 3.45 7.97
N CYS A 263 -19.85 3.27 7.02
CA CYS A 263 -19.56 4.27 5.99
C CYS A 263 -20.80 4.62 5.17
N ALA A 264 -21.20 5.90 5.26
CA ALA A 264 -22.38 6.46 4.61
C ALA A 264 -22.03 7.60 3.64
N ALA A 265 -20.87 8.24 3.83
CA ALA A 265 -20.35 9.29 2.98
C ALA A 265 -18.84 9.07 2.69
N PRO A 266 -18.32 9.55 1.54
CA PRO A 266 -16.91 9.41 1.22
C PRO A 266 -15.95 10.01 2.24
N GLU A 267 -16.39 11.10 2.89
CA GLU A 267 -15.62 11.85 3.87
C GLU A 267 -15.40 11.06 5.17
N ASP A 268 -16.24 10.05 5.46
CA ASP A 268 -16.16 9.21 6.67
C ASP A 268 -14.83 8.42 6.74
N LEU A 269 -14.21 8.16 5.58
CA LEU A 269 -13.04 7.30 5.44
C LEU A 269 -11.85 8.04 4.79
N VAL A 270 -11.67 9.32 5.13
CA VAL A 270 -10.51 10.12 4.74
C VAL A 270 -9.70 10.45 6.00
N PHE A 271 -8.44 10.04 6.00
CA PHE A 271 -7.55 10.21 7.15
C PHE A 271 -6.32 11.02 6.73
N GLY A 272 -6.10 12.15 7.41
CA GLY A 272 -4.86 12.91 7.34
C GLY A 272 -3.80 12.40 8.32
N PRO A 273 -2.60 13.00 8.33
CA PRO A 273 -1.48 12.52 9.14
C PRO A 273 -1.80 12.52 10.65
N GLU A 274 -2.44 13.59 11.12
CA GLU A 274 -2.84 13.74 12.53
C GLU A 274 -3.90 12.71 12.95
N ASP A 275 -4.88 12.42 12.08
CA ASP A 275 -5.92 11.43 12.34
C ASP A 275 -5.30 10.03 12.50
N VAL A 276 -4.37 9.68 11.61
CA VAL A 276 -3.66 8.39 11.66
C VAL A 276 -2.84 8.28 12.94
N LEU A 277 -2.08 9.31 13.32
CA LEU A 277 -1.26 9.29 14.55
C LEU A 277 -2.14 9.13 15.80
N LYS A 278 -3.23 9.89 15.89
CA LYS A 278 -4.21 9.78 16.99
C LYS A 278 -4.79 8.37 17.07
N ARG A 279 -5.18 7.81 15.93
CA ARG A 279 -5.76 6.49 15.82
C ARG A 279 -4.78 5.39 16.21
N VAL A 280 -3.56 5.42 15.71
CA VAL A 280 -2.51 4.46 16.10
C VAL A 280 -2.20 4.55 17.59
N SER A 281 -2.20 5.77 18.16
CA SER A 281 -2.03 5.93 19.61
C SER A 281 -3.19 5.37 20.43
N ALA A 282 -4.42 5.37 19.91
CA ALA A 282 -5.61 4.90 20.61
C ALA A 282 -5.83 3.40 20.46
N ASP A 283 -5.71 2.90 19.22
CA ASP A 283 -6.15 1.58 18.80
C ASP A 283 -4.98 0.63 18.49
N GLY A 284 -3.75 1.15 18.42
CA GLY A 284 -2.59 0.40 17.94
C GLY A 284 -2.63 0.17 16.42
N ASP A 285 -2.00 -0.92 15.98
CA ASP A 285 -2.03 -1.35 14.59
C ASP A 285 -3.22 -2.27 14.32
N LEU A 286 -4.22 -1.80 13.55
CA LEU A 286 -5.37 -2.62 13.16
C LEU A 286 -5.03 -3.72 12.15
N LEU A 287 -3.79 -3.75 11.64
CA LEU A 287 -3.26 -4.84 10.83
C LEU A 287 -2.20 -5.66 11.57
N ALA A 288 -2.09 -5.56 12.90
CA ALA A 288 -1.04 -6.24 13.67
C ALA A 288 -1.00 -7.75 13.37
N ASP A 289 -2.17 -8.39 13.34
CA ASP A 289 -2.31 -9.83 13.16
C ASP A 289 -2.17 -10.28 11.69
N LEU A 290 -2.06 -9.34 10.73
CA LEU A 290 -2.04 -9.64 9.30
C LEU A 290 -0.94 -10.65 8.95
N HIS A 291 0.26 -10.53 9.54
CA HIS A 291 1.39 -11.37 9.14
C HIS A 291 1.58 -12.62 10.03
N ASP A 292 0.81 -12.77 11.10
CA ASP A 292 1.02 -13.80 12.12
C ASP A 292 0.32 -15.12 11.79
N HIS A 293 -0.80 -15.05 11.05
CA HIS A 293 -1.67 -16.20 10.82
C HIS A 293 -2.03 -16.38 9.33
N PRO A 294 -1.05 -16.66 8.45
CA PRO A 294 -1.35 -16.85 7.04
C PRO A 294 -2.15 -18.14 6.79
N GLU A 295 -3.27 -18.00 6.12
CA GLU A 295 -4.24 -19.06 5.83
C GLU A 295 -3.94 -19.71 4.47
N THR A 296 -4.27 -20.99 4.28
CA THR A 296 -4.01 -21.64 2.99
C THR A 296 -5.07 -21.24 1.96
N LEU A 297 -4.67 -20.61 0.86
CA LEU A 297 -5.60 -20.15 -0.17
C LEU A 297 -6.27 -21.36 -0.86
N PRO A 298 -7.61 -21.53 -0.75
CA PRO A 298 -8.31 -22.71 -1.22
C PRO A 298 -8.31 -22.80 -2.74
N ARG A 299 -8.43 -24.04 -3.25
CA ARG A 299 -8.30 -24.32 -4.70
C ARG A 299 -9.35 -23.58 -5.53
N SER A 300 -10.60 -23.57 -5.06
CA SER A 300 -11.72 -22.81 -5.62
C SER A 300 -11.91 -21.48 -4.90
N ALA A 301 -12.27 -20.47 -5.68
CA ALA A 301 -12.86 -19.22 -5.19
C ALA A 301 -14.38 -19.37 -5.29
#